data_AF-A0A7G8J013-F1
#
_entry.id   AF-A0A7G8J013-F1
#
_cell.length_a   1.000
_cell.length_b   1.000
_cell.length_c   1.000
_cell.angle_alpha   90.00
_cell.angle_beta   90.00
_cell.angle_gamma   90.00
#
_symmetry.space_group_name_H-M   'P 1'
#
loop_
_entity.id
_entity.type
_entity.pdbx_description
1 polymer ?
#
loop_
_entity_poly.entity_id
_entity_poly.type
_entity_poly.pdbx_seq_one_letter_code
_entity_poly.pdbx_strand_id
1 'polypeptide(L)' 'MLATHSKVVDLYLETTCAGFISDSAYQSLICLEQSADKIDQKLIKHLKQRISQGSISMATPLA' A
#
# COMPACT_ATOMS: atom_id res chain seq x y z
N MET A 1 9.11 8.56 23.11
CA MET A 1 9.53 8.78 21.71
C MET A 1 8.38 8.33 20.83
N LEU A 2 7.72 9.29 20.19
CA LEU A 2 6.54 9.08 19.36
C LEU A 2 6.89 8.09 18.25
N ALA A 3 6.10 7.03 18.10
CA ALA A 3 6.26 6.05 17.05
C ALA A 3 6.45 6.79 15.72
N THR A 4 7.58 6.55 15.05
CA THR A 4 7.79 6.98 13.67
C THR A 4 6.69 6.30 12.86
N HIS A 5 5.59 7.02 12.64
CA HIS A 5 4.42 6.48 11.98
C HIS A 5 4.82 6.21 10.54
N SER A 6 5.06 4.95 10.21
CA SER A 6 5.47 4.61 8.86
C SER A 6 4.26 4.84 7.96
N LYS A 7 4.41 5.78 7.01
CA LYS A 7 3.39 6.11 6.01
C LYS A 7 2.92 4.87 5.22
N VAL A 8 3.75 3.82 5.16
CA VAL A 8 3.41 2.52 4.58
C VAL A 8 2.36 1.78 5.42
N VAL A 9 2.45 1.85 6.75
CA VAL A 9 1.50 1.22 7.68
C VAL A 9 0.13 1.90 7.57
N ASP A 10 0.11 3.23 7.46
CA ASP A 10 -1.15 3.97 7.23
C ASP A 10 -1.83 3.55 5.95
N LEU A 11 -1.10 3.60 4.83
CA LEU A 11 -1.60 3.18 3.53
C LEU A 11 -2.05 1.72 3.54
N TYR A 12 -1.35 0.87 4.27
CA TYR A 12 -1.71 -0.54 4.44
C TYR A 12 -3.03 -0.71 5.20
N LEU A 13 -3.20 -0.02 6.32
CA LEU A 13 -4.43 -0.07 7.12
C LEU A 13 -5.61 0.50 6.35
N GLU A 14 -5.44 1.69 5.76
CA GLU A 14 -6.49 2.34 4.95
C GLU A 14 -6.92 1.45 3.79
N THR A 15 -5.97 0.92 3.03
CA THR A 15 -6.28 0.07 1.88
C THR A 15 -6.94 -1.25 2.30
N THR A 16 -6.49 -1.84 3.41
CA THR A 16 -7.06 -3.10 3.90
C THR A 16 -8.46 -2.91 4.47
N CYS A 17 -8.73 -1.79 5.14
CA CYS A 17 -10.04 -1.44 5.67
C CYS A 17 -11.02 -1.01 4.57
N ALA A 18 -10.57 -0.20 3.62
CA ALA A 18 -11.41 0.29 2.54
C ALA A 18 -11.64 -0.76 1.44
N GLY A 19 -10.77 -1.77 1.34
CA GLY A 19 -10.81 -2.77 0.27
C GLY A 19 -10.48 -2.21 -1.11
N PHE A 20 -10.03 -0.96 -1.19
CA PHE A 20 -9.62 -0.31 -2.43
C PHE A 20 -8.36 0.52 -2.23
N ILE A 21 -7.60 0.69 -3.31
CA ILE A 21 -6.43 1.57 -3.35
C ILE A 21 -6.52 2.52 -4.55
N SER A 22 -6.21 3.79 -4.32
CA SER A 22 -6.11 4.79 -5.40
C SER A 22 -4.78 4.64 -6.15
N ASP A 23 -4.75 4.98 -7.44
CA ASP A 23 -3.53 4.92 -8.24
C ASP A 23 -2.38 5.75 -7.63
N SER A 24 -2.67 6.96 -7.16
CA SER A 24 -1.70 7.84 -6.47
C SER A 24 -1.14 7.25 -5.18
N ALA A 25 -1.98 6.54 -4.42
CA ALA A 25 -1.60 5.84 -3.19
C ALA A 25 -0.72 4.62 -3.50
N TYR A 26 -1.06 3.87 -4.56
CA TYR A 26 -0.27 2.75 -5.03
C TYR A 26 1.10 3.18 -5.57
N GLN A 27 1.16 4.25 -6.36
CA GLN A 27 2.42 4.86 -6.81
C GLN A 27 3.28 5.31 -5.62
N SER A 28 2.66 5.94 -4.62
CA SER A 28 3.36 6.31 -3.38
C SER A 28 3.94 5.10 -2.65
N LEU A 29 3.20 3.98 -2.56
CA LEU A 29 3.69 2.72 -1.99
C LEU A 29 4.88 2.15 -2.78
N ILE A 30 4.85 2.21 -4.11
CA ILE A 30 5.98 1.75 -4.96
C ILE A 30 7.21 2.63 -4.75
N CYS A 31 7.05 3.95 -4.71
CA CYS A 31 8.15 4.87 -4.43
C CYS A 31 8.75 4.63 -3.05
N LEU A 32 7.92 4.34 -2.04
CA LEU A 32 8.37 4.02 -0.70
C LEU A 32 9.07 2.66 -0.62
N GLU A 33 8.73 1.68 -1.45
CA GLU A 33 9.35 0.33 -1.43
C GLU A 33 10.87 0.36 -1.55
N GLN A 34 11.41 1.30 -2.33
CA GLN A 34 12.86 1.41 -2.59
C GLN A 34 13.64 1.95 -1.38
N SER A 35 13.00 2.78 -0.55
CA SER A 35 13.61 3.40 0.63
C SER A 35 13.08 2.84 1.97
N ALA A 36 12.12 1.91 1.91
CA ALA A 36 11.47 1.30 3.05
C ALA A 36 12.33 0.24 3.74
N ASP A 37 12.16 0.14 5.05
CA ASP A 37 12.72 -0.94 5.85
C ASP A 37 12.12 -2.31 5.48
N LYS A 38 12.79 -3.39 5.88
CA LYS A 38 12.35 -4.78 5.57
C LYS A 38 10.91 -5.09 6.01
N ILE A 39 10.41 -4.44 7.06
CA ILE A 39 9.04 -4.62 7.55
C ILE A 39 8.05 -4.00 6.58
N ASP A 40 8.29 -2.75 6.19
CA ASP A 40 7.46 -2.01 5.26
C ASP A 40 7.47 -2.63 3.87
N GLN A 41 8.61 -3.13 3.41
CA GLN A 41 8.71 -3.91 2.17
C GLN A 41 7.82 -5.17 2.19
N LYS A 42 7.70 -5.86 3.33
CA LYS A 42 6.79 -7.00 3.46
C LYS A 42 5.33 -6.58 3.36
N LEU A 43 4.96 -5.46 3.96
CA LEU A 43 3.60 -4.91 3.88
C LEU A 43 3.25 -4.52 2.44
N ILE A 44 4.16 -3.85 1.74
CA ILE A 44 4.01 -3.47 0.33
C ILE A 44 3.82 -4.70 -0.55
N LYS A 45 4.66 -5.73 -0.38
CA LYS A 45 4.51 -7.00 -1.13
C LYS A 45 3.17 -7.68 -0.85
N HIS A 46 2.74 -7.71 0.41
CA HIS A 46 1.45 -8.30 0.77
C HIS A 46 0.28 -7.54 0.15
N LEU A 47 0.33 -6.20 0.15
CA LEU A 47 -0.63 -5.34 -0.56
C LEU A 47 -0.68 -5.65 -2.05
N LYS A 48 0.47 -5.66 -2.73
CA LYS A 48 0.59 -5.99 -4.15
C LYS A 48 -0.02 -7.35 -4.46
N GLN A 49 0.24 -8.35 -3.63
CA GLN A 49 -0.33 -9.68 -3.77
C GLN A 49 -1.86 -9.66 -3.64
N ARG A 50 -2.40 -8.96 -2.65
CA ARG A 50 -3.86 -8.84 -2.47
C ARG A 50 -4.54 -8.10 -3.61
N ILE A 51 -3.91 -7.07 -4.16
CA ILE A 51 -4.38 -6.38 -5.37
C ILE A 51 -4.39 -7.34 -6.56
N SER A 52 -3.29 -8.08 -6.77
CA SER A 52 -3.18 -9.07 -7.85
C SER A 52 -4.18 -10.22 -7.73
N GLN A 53 -4.59 -10.57 -6.50
CA GLN A 53 -5.61 -11.58 -6.23
C GLN A 53 -7.05 -11.05 -6.38
N GLY A 54 -7.22 -9.74 -6.61
CA GLY A 54 -8.53 -9.09 -6.69
C GLY A 54 -9.19 -8.86 -5.33
N SER A 55 -8.49 -9.13 -4.22
CA SER A 55 -8.96 -8.88 -2.85
C SER A 55 -8.98 -7.39 -2.49
N ILE A 56 -8.20 -6.57 -3.20
CA ILE A 56 -8.22 -5.12 -3.12
C ILE A 56 -8.42 -4.59 -4.53
N SER A 57 -9.47 -3.79 -4.72
CA SER A 57 -9.72 -3.14 -6.00
C SER A 57 -8.81 -1.93 -6.17
N MET A 58 -8.04 -1.91 -7.25
CA MET A 58 -7.33 -0.71 -7.64
C MET A 58 -8.29 0.20 -8.40
N ALA A 59 -8.36 1.48 -8.02
CA ALA A 59 -9.11 2.46 -8.80
C ALA A 59 -8.38 2.63 -10.14
N THR A 60 -8.80 1.89 -11.15
CA THR A 60 -8.34 2.09 -12.52
C THR A 60 -8.83 3.46 -12.99
N PRO A 61 -7.99 4.26 -13.68
CA PRO A 61 -8.55 5.29 -14.52
C PRO A 61 -9.40 4.57 -15.57
N LEU A 62 -10.70 4.86 -15.57
CA LEU A 62 -11.60 4.50 -16.67
C LEU A 62 -10.94 4.99 -17.97
N ALA A 63 -10.50 4.05 -18.80
CA ALA A 63 -10.19 4.26 -20.21
C ALA A 63 -11.32 3.65 -21.04
#